data_AF-A0A832J1T5-F1
#
_entry.id   AF-A0A832J1T5-F1
#
_cell.length_a   1.000
_cell.length_b   1.000
_cell.length_c   1.000
_cell.angle_alpha   90.00
_cell.angle_beta   90.00
_cell.angle_gamma   90.00
#
_symmetry.space_group_name_H-M   'P 1'
#
loop_
_entity.id
_entity.type
_entity.pdbx_description
1 polymer ?
#
loop_
_entity_poly.entity_id
_entity_poly.type
_entity_poly.pdbx_seq_one_letter_code
_entity_poly.pdbx_strand_id
1 'polypeptide(L)'
;KAKTDPDALPSEAKGLEGRPEAKNLVSIYAALSEQSVDQVLNEVGGKQFSEFKPMLSELAVEKLSPISAEMERLMQAPDEIDAILRKGADKARVIADPILQKTLEIVGMVR
;
A
#
# COMPACT_ATOMS: atom_id res chain seq x y z
N LYS A 1 -0.84 17.25 -12.52
CA LYS A 1 -0.92 18.26 -11.42
C LYS A 1 -2.27 18.09 -10.73
N ALA A 2 -2.31 17.76 -9.44
CA ALA A 2 -3.57 17.64 -8.69
C ALA A 2 -4.31 18.99 -8.67
N LYS A 3 -5.61 18.98 -8.98
CA LYS A 3 -6.52 20.13 -8.87
C LYS A 3 -6.70 20.45 -7.38
N THR A 4 -6.52 21.68 -6.97
CA THR A 4 -6.64 22.10 -5.55
C THR A 4 -7.45 23.37 -5.46
N ASP A 5 -8.25 23.47 -4.42
CA ASP A 5 -8.96 24.70 -4.03
C ASP A 5 -7.99 25.86 -3.81
N PRO A 6 -8.46 27.11 -3.93
CA PRO A 6 -7.67 28.31 -3.65
C PRO A 6 -7.33 28.50 -2.17
N ASP A 7 -8.09 27.89 -1.26
CA ASP A 7 -7.94 28.08 0.18
C ASP A 7 -6.87 27.17 0.80
N ALA A 8 -6.24 27.63 1.87
CA ALA A 8 -5.28 26.85 2.67
C ALA A 8 -5.86 25.51 3.16
N LEU A 9 -4.97 24.60 3.59
CA LEU A 9 -5.41 23.40 4.30
C LEU A 9 -6.11 23.79 5.60
N PRO A 10 -7.26 23.19 5.93
CA PRO A 10 -7.94 23.45 7.19
C PRO A 10 -7.10 22.93 8.37
N SER A 11 -7.27 23.51 9.55
CA SER A 11 -6.64 23.02 10.78
C SER A 11 -7.42 21.91 11.48
N GLU A 12 -8.66 21.64 11.04
CA GLU A 12 -9.56 20.65 11.65
C GLU A 12 -10.20 19.76 10.58
N ALA A 13 -10.48 18.50 10.93
CA ALA A 13 -11.05 17.52 9.99
C ALA A 13 -12.41 17.94 9.41
N LYS A 14 -13.23 18.66 10.17
CA LYS A 14 -14.50 19.24 9.68
C LYS A 14 -14.29 20.18 8.50
N GLY A 15 -13.15 20.88 8.44
CA GLY A 15 -12.82 21.77 7.33
C GLY A 15 -12.51 21.05 6.01
N LEU A 16 -12.41 19.71 6.02
CA LEU A 16 -12.30 18.89 4.81
C LEU A 16 -13.67 18.49 4.25
N GLU A 17 -14.76 18.72 4.97
CA GLU A 17 -16.11 18.48 4.45
C GLU A 17 -16.39 19.38 3.25
N GLY A 18 -16.89 18.81 2.16
CA GLY A 18 -17.09 19.54 0.90
C GLY A 18 -15.82 19.82 0.09
N ARG A 19 -14.63 19.40 0.55
CA ARG A 19 -13.33 19.60 -0.14
C ARG A 19 -12.67 18.26 -0.48
N PRO A 20 -13.18 17.51 -1.47
CA PRO A 20 -12.74 16.14 -1.74
C PRO A 20 -11.26 16.06 -2.15
N GLU A 21 -10.72 17.06 -2.85
CA GLU A 21 -9.33 17.12 -3.25
C GLU A 21 -8.40 17.30 -2.04
N ALA A 22 -8.74 18.22 -1.13
CA ALA A 22 -8.00 18.44 0.11
C ALA A 22 -8.01 17.16 0.96
N LYS A 23 -9.19 16.58 1.13
CA LYS A 23 -9.38 15.34 1.88
C LYS A 23 -8.54 14.21 1.32
N ASN A 24 -8.55 14.01 0.01
CA ASN A 24 -7.76 12.96 -0.63
C ASN A 24 -6.26 13.14 -0.38
N LEU A 25 -5.72 14.34 -0.59
CA LEU A 25 -4.29 14.59 -0.39
C LEU A 25 -3.86 14.41 1.07
N VAL A 26 -4.67 14.88 2.03
CA VAL A 26 -4.42 14.69 3.46
C VAL A 26 -4.53 13.21 3.85
N SER A 27 -5.52 12.48 3.33
CA SER A 27 -5.67 11.05 3.60
C SER A 27 -4.51 10.22 3.05
N ILE A 28 -3.99 10.54 1.85
CA ILE A 28 -2.81 9.86 1.31
C ILE A 28 -1.59 10.15 2.19
N TYR A 29 -1.39 11.41 2.59
CA TYR A 29 -0.29 11.76 3.50
C TYR A 29 -0.38 10.99 4.81
N ALA A 30 -1.55 11.01 5.46
CA ALA A 30 -1.83 10.29 6.69
C ALA A 30 -1.54 8.78 6.57
N ALA A 31 -1.96 8.16 5.46
CA ALA A 31 -1.71 6.75 5.21
C ALA A 31 -0.21 6.43 5.02
N LEU A 32 0.54 7.33 4.37
CA LEU A 32 1.98 7.15 4.15
C LEU A 32 2.81 7.46 5.40
N SER A 33 2.37 8.39 6.24
CA SER A 33 3.04 8.76 7.50
C SER A 33 2.59 7.93 8.70
N GLU A 34 1.61 7.03 8.54
CA GLU A 34 1.00 6.24 9.61
C GLU A 34 0.40 7.10 10.73
N GLN A 35 -0.13 8.26 10.36
CA GLN A 35 -0.75 9.23 11.26
C GLN A 35 -2.27 9.28 11.04
N SER A 36 -3.01 9.76 12.03
CA SER A 36 -4.41 10.11 11.84
C SER A 36 -4.54 11.41 11.04
N VAL A 37 -5.70 11.61 10.39
CA VAL A 37 -5.99 12.87 9.69
C VAL A 37 -5.86 14.07 10.63
N ASP A 38 -6.31 13.97 11.88
CA ASP A 38 -6.20 15.05 12.86
C ASP A 38 -4.74 15.39 13.19
N GLN A 39 -3.87 14.38 13.32
CA GLN A 39 -2.44 14.59 13.53
C GLN A 39 -1.81 15.32 12.34
N VAL A 40 -2.13 14.89 11.12
CA VAL A 40 -1.66 15.56 9.90
C VAL A 40 -2.14 17.00 9.84
N LEU A 41 -3.42 17.27 10.12
CA LEU A 41 -3.95 18.64 10.11
C LEU A 41 -3.36 19.52 11.23
N ASN A 42 -2.94 18.95 12.35
CA ASN A 42 -2.19 19.70 13.37
C ASN A 42 -0.79 20.11 12.89
N GLU A 43 -0.16 19.31 12.03
CA GLU A 43 1.20 19.55 11.53
C GLU A 43 1.22 20.45 10.27
N VAL A 44 0.25 20.25 9.36
CA VAL A 44 0.21 20.93 8.06
C VAL A 44 -0.98 21.86 7.87
N GLY A 45 -1.87 21.96 8.87
CA GLY A 45 -3.00 22.88 8.85
C GLY A 45 -2.53 24.33 8.70
N GLY A 46 -3.26 25.10 7.90
CA GLY A 46 -2.91 26.47 7.55
C GLY A 46 -1.83 26.61 6.47
N LYS A 47 -1.14 25.53 6.08
CA LYS A 47 -0.20 25.58 4.93
C LYS A 47 -0.95 25.65 3.60
N GLN A 48 -0.33 26.30 2.63
CA GLN A 48 -0.82 26.33 1.26
C GLN A 48 -0.57 24.99 0.55
N PHE A 49 -1.43 24.63 -0.39
CA PHE A 49 -1.23 23.42 -1.21
C PHE A 49 0.09 23.40 -1.99
N SER A 50 0.63 24.56 -2.33
CA SER A 50 1.94 24.68 -2.98
C SER A 50 3.08 24.20 -2.10
N GLU A 51 2.95 24.31 -0.78
CA GLU A 51 3.93 23.82 0.21
C GLU A 51 3.65 22.36 0.58
N PHE A 52 2.37 21.98 0.72
CA PHE A 52 2.00 20.62 1.08
C PHE A 52 2.27 19.57 0.00
N LYS A 53 2.06 19.90 -1.29
CA LYS A 53 2.28 18.94 -2.39
C LYS A 53 3.73 18.43 -2.47
N PRO A 54 4.77 19.29 -2.36
CA PRO A 54 6.15 18.83 -2.20
C PRO A 54 6.34 17.87 -1.03
N MET A 55 5.86 18.22 0.17
CA MET A 55 5.97 17.36 1.35
C MET A 55 5.35 15.97 1.13
N LEU A 56 4.15 15.93 0.56
CA LEU A 56 3.49 14.66 0.20
C LEU A 56 4.29 13.87 -0.83
N SER A 57 4.88 14.54 -1.83
CA SER A 57 5.65 13.88 -2.89
C SER A 57 6.95 13.29 -2.34
N GLU A 58 7.64 14.03 -1.48
CA GLU A 58 8.86 13.57 -0.81
C GLU A 58 8.57 12.36 0.09
N LEU A 59 7.53 12.44 0.92
CA LEU A 59 7.09 11.32 1.75
C LEU A 59 6.72 10.08 0.92
N ALA A 60 6.00 10.28 -0.19
CA ALA A 60 5.66 9.18 -1.09
C ALA A 60 6.89 8.53 -1.71
N VAL A 61 7.88 9.33 -2.13
CA VAL A 61 9.15 8.80 -2.64
C VAL A 61 9.87 8.03 -1.55
N GLU A 62 9.99 8.57 -0.34
CA GLU A 62 10.68 7.91 0.77
C GLU A 62 10.06 6.54 1.08
N LYS A 63 8.72 6.46 1.12
CA LYS A 63 8.00 5.23 1.47
C LYS A 63 7.96 4.19 0.34
N LEU A 64 7.83 4.63 -0.90
CA LEU A 64 7.66 3.72 -2.05
C LEU A 64 9.00 3.29 -2.66
N SER A 65 10.06 4.11 -2.56
CA SER A 65 11.37 3.79 -3.16
C SER A 65 11.94 2.45 -2.71
N PRO A 66 11.90 2.08 -1.41
CA PRO A 66 12.38 0.76 -0.97
C PRO A 66 11.62 -0.40 -1.60
N ILE A 67 10.31 -0.25 -1.82
CA ILE A 67 9.45 -1.27 -2.44
C ILE A 67 9.84 -1.46 -3.91
N SER A 68 9.99 -0.36 -4.65
CA SER A 68 10.42 -0.40 -6.05
C SER A 68 11.84 -0.96 -6.20
N ALA A 69 12.75 -0.61 -5.30
CA ALA A 69 14.11 -1.13 -5.29
C ALA A 69 14.14 -2.65 -5.02
N GLU A 70 13.34 -3.15 -4.06
CA GLU A 70 13.27 -4.59 -3.80
C GLU A 70 12.62 -5.35 -4.96
N MET A 71 11.61 -4.77 -5.59
CA MET A 71 11.00 -5.33 -6.80
C MET A 71 12.04 -5.45 -7.92
N GLU A 72 12.83 -4.40 -8.16
CA GLU A 72 13.90 -4.42 -9.16
C GLU A 72 14.96 -5.48 -8.83
N ARG A 73 15.38 -5.57 -7.56
CA ARG A 73 16.33 -6.58 -7.09
C ARG A 73 15.83 -8.00 -7.37
N LEU A 74 14.57 -8.29 -7.05
CA LEU A 74 13.96 -9.60 -7.29
C LEU A 74 13.85 -9.91 -8.79
N MET A 75 13.43 -8.94 -9.60
CA MET A 75 13.34 -9.11 -11.06
C MET A 75 14.70 -9.38 -11.71
N GLN A 76 15.79 -8.90 -11.11
CA GLN A 76 17.17 -9.20 -11.54
C GLN A 76 17.70 -10.54 -11.01
N ALA A 77 16.98 -11.22 -10.12
CA ALA A 77 17.36 -12.48 -9.50
C ALA A 77 16.31 -13.59 -9.73
N PRO A 78 16.08 -14.03 -10.99
CA PRO A 78 15.05 -15.01 -11.32
C PRO A 78 15.22 -16.35 -10.58
N ASP A 79 16.47 -16.79 -10.33
CA ASP A 79 16.75 -18.02 -9.59
C ASP A 79 16.26 -17.97 -8.13
N GLU A 80 16.32 -16.78 -7.50
CA GLU A 80 15.80 -16.57 -6.15
C GLU A 80 14.27 -16.66 -6.13
N ILE A 81 13.61 -16.07 -7.14
CA ILE A 81 12.15 -16.18 -7.32
C ILE A 81 11.76 -17.65 -7.45
N ASP A 82 12.43 -18.41 -8.31
CA ASP A 82 12.17 -19.84 -8.50
C ASP A 82 12.34 -20.64 -7.20
N ALA A 83 13.38 -20.33 -6.42
CA ALA A 83 13.60 -20.97 -5.12
C ALA A 83 12.48 -20.66 -4.13
N ILE A 84 12.02 -19.40 -4.06
CA ILE A 84 10.89 -18.97 -3.23
C ILE A 84 9.61 -19.69 -3.67
N LEU A 85 9.34 -19.74 -4.98
CA LEU A 85 8.16 -20.40 -5.55
C LEU A 85 8.16 -21.90 -5.27
N ARG A 86 9.29 -22.60 -5.43
CA ARG A 86 9.40 -24.03 -5.09
C ARG A 86 9.10 -24.26 -3.61
N LYS A 87 9.72 -23.48 -2.72
CA LYS A 87 9.47 -23.58 -1.28
C LYS A 87 8.00 -23.31 -0.92
N GLY A 88 7.36 -22.35 -1.60
CA GLY A 88 5.94 -22.07 -1.45
C GLY A 88 5.07 -23.24 -1.92
N ALA A 89 5.40 -23.82 -3.07
CA ALA A 89 4.70 -24.97 -3.63
C ALA A 89 4.81 -26.22 -2.74
N ASP A 90 5.99 -26.49 -2.18
CA ASP A 90 6.20 -27.62 -1.26
C ASP A 90 5.34 -27.46 0.01
N LYS A 91 5.31 -26.26 0.59
CA LYS A 91 4.43 -25.95 1.74
C LYS A 91 2.95 -26.13 1.39
N ALA A 92 2.54 -25.67 0.21
CA ALA A 92 1.17 -25.81 -0.25
C ALA A 92 0.78 -27.28 -0.47
N ARG A 93 1.68 -28.10 -1.05
CA ARG A 93 1.46 -29.54 -1.27
C ARG A 93 1.26 -30.31 0.02
N VAL A 94 2.04 -30.02 1.07
CA VAL A 94 1.84 -30.65 2.39
C VAL A 94 0.41 -30.49 2.90
N ILE A 95 -0.25 -29.38 2.58
CA ILE A 95 -1.65 -29.12 2.96
C ILE A 95 -2.63 -29.73 1.95
N ALA A 96 -2.37 -29.55 0.65
CA ALA A 96 -3.28 -29.94 -0.42
C ALA A 96 -3.35 -31.45 -0.65
N ASP A 97 -2.21 -32.14 -0.59
CA ASP A 97 -2.09 -33.56 -0.89
C ASP A 97 -3.04 -34.44 -0.03
N PRO A 98 -3.08 -34.34 1.31
CA PRO A 98 -3.98 -35.18 2.10
C PRO A 98 -5.47 -34.90 1.82
N ILE A 99 -5.81 -33.64 1.52
CA ILE A 99 -7.19 -33.25 1.17
C ILE A 99 -7.56 -33.87 -0.18
N LEU A 100 -6.69 -33.72 -1.18
CA LEU A 100 -6.90 -34.27 -2.50
C LEU A 100 -7.01 -35.80 -2.45
N GLN A 101 -6.16 -36.48 -1.68
CA GLN A 101 -6.24 -37.93 -1.49
C GLN A 101 -7.59 -38.35 -0.91
N LYS A 102 -8.06 -37.68 0.15
CA LYS A 102 -9.37 -37.96 0.74
C LYS A 102 -10.51 -37.72 -0.25
N THR A 103 -10.44 -36.66 -1.06
CA THR A 103 -11.45 -36.37 -2.09
C THR A 103 -11.47 -37.46 -3.17
N LEU A 104 -10.30 -37.89 -3.65
CA LEU A 104 -10.18 -38.95 -4.65
C LEU A 104 -10.70 -40.29 -4.13
N GLU A 105 -10.42 -40.63 -2.86
CA GLU A 105 -10.96 -41.81 -2.17
C GLU A 105 -12.50 -41.77 -2.09
N ILE A 106 -13.09 -40.62 -1.71
CA ILE A 106 -14.55 -40.45 -1.62
C ILE A 106 -15.22 -40.63 -2.98
N VAL A 107 -14.60 -40.13 -4.05
CA VAL A 107 -15.16 -40.23 -5.42
C VAL A 107 -14.96 -41.63 -6.02
N GLY A 108 -14.12 -42.48 -5.40
CA GLY A 108 -13.87 -43.85 -5.85
C GLY A 108 -12.89 -43.94 -7.01
N MET A 109 -12.01 -42.94 -7.18
CA MET A 109 -10.94 -43.01 -8.19
C MET A 109 -9.87 -44.01 -7.75
N VAL A 110 -9.51 -44.93 -8.66
CA VAL A 110 -8.39 -45.87 -8.46
C VAL A 110 -7.09 -45.15 -8.80
N ARG A 111 -6.06 -45.33 -7.96
CA ARG A 111 -4.73 -44.73 -8.14
C ARG A 111 -3.96 -45.32 -9.31
#